data_AF-W7AWY9-F1
#
_entry.id   AF-W7AWY9-F1
#
_cell.length_a   1.000
_cell.length_b   1.000
_cell.length_c   1.000
_cell.angle_alpha   90.00
_cell.angle_beta   90.00
_cell.angle_gamma   90.00
#
_symmetry.space_group_name_H-M   'P 1'
#
loop_
_entity.id
_entity.type
_entity.pdbx_description
1 polymer ?
#
loop_
_entity_poly.entity_id
_entity_poly.type
_entity_poly.pdbx_seq_one_letter_code
_entity_poly.pdbx_strand_id
1 'polypeptide(L)'
;MCKKFFKQLEKYYKLYLEQGFAPIKLLWEEQAIPFSERIQVRTLKGTITGRAEGISDTGVLFVRDDEGKQHSVYSADIEFEN
;
A
#
# COMPACT_ATOMS: atom_id res chain seq x y z
N MET A 1 -4.94 9.69 26.67
CA MET A 1 -5.10 9.27 25.26
C MET A 1 -3.76 9.13 24.54
N CYS A 2 -2.92 10.19 24.45
CA CYS A 2 -1.69 10.18 23.64
C CYS A 2 -0.63 9.13 24.01
N LYS A 3 -0.52 8.75 25.31
CA LYS A 3 0.48 7.76 25.77
C LYS A 3 0.35 6.39 25.09
N LYS A 4 -0.86 5.95 24.74
CA LYS A 4 -1.07 4.65 24.05
C LYS A 4 -0.62 4.71 22.59
N PHE A 5 -0.89 5.82 21.91
CA PHE A 5 -0.47 6.03 20.53
C PHE A 5 1.06 6.00 20.41
N PHE A 6 1.77 6.76 21.25
CA PHE A 6 3.25 6.78 21.22
C PHE A 6 3.87 5.42 21.52
N LYS A 7 3.28 4.62 22.42
CA LYS A 7 3.74 3.25 22.69
C LYS A 7 3.59 2.32 21.48
N GLN A 8 2.46 2.43 20.76
CA GLN A 8 2.24 1.65 19.53
C GLN A 8 3.23 2.09 18.44
N LEU A 9 3.42 3.39 18.26
CA LEU A 9 4.39 3.94 17.31
C LEU A 9 5.82 3.47 17.63
N GLU A 10 6.24 3.56 18.89
CA GLU A 10 7.57 3.13 19.34
C GLU A 10 7.77 1.61 19.11
N LYS A 11 6.73 0.80 19.35
CA LYS A 11 6.78 -0.65 19.09
C LYS A 11 7.04 -0.94 17.61
N TYR A 12 6.28 -0.35 16.70
CA TYR A 12 6.47 -0.56 15.26
C TYR A 12 7.78 0.05 14.76
N TYR A 13 8.19 1.17 15.32
CA TYR A 13 9.48 1.79 15.00
C TYR A 13 10.66 0.90 15.39
N LYS A 14 10.65 0.30 16.59
CA LYS A 14 11.67 -0.67 17.00
C LYS A 14 11.68 -1.91 16.11
N LEU A 15 10.49 -2.44 15.78
CA LEU A 15 10.36 -3.57 14.86
C LEU A 15 10.96 -3.25 13.48
N TYR A 16 10.74 -2.04 12.97
CA TYR A 16 11.34 -1.56 11.73
C TYR A 16 12.87 -1.50 11.80
N LEU A 17 13.43 -1.01 12.92
CA LEU A 17 14.88 -0.95 13.10
C LEU A 17 15.53 -2.34 13.19
N GLU A 18 14.84 -3.32 13.78
CA GLU A 18 15.35 -4.67 13.97
C GLU A 18 15.20 -5.56 12.74
N GLN A 19 14.06 -5.47 12.04
CA GLN A 19 13.66 -6.43 11.00
C GLN A 19 13.43 -5.78 9.63
N GLY A 20 13.63 -4.47 9.52
CA GLY A 20 13.35 -3.71 8.32
C GLY A 20 11.85 -3.56 8.05
N PHE A 21 11.50 -3.28 6.79
CA PHE A 21 10.12 -2.98 6.40
C PHE A 21 9.21 -4.22 6.30
N ALA A 22 9.77 -5.42 6.11
CA ALA A 22 9.03 -6.64 5.80
C ALA A 22 7.85 -6.97 6.74
N PRO A 23 7.97 -6.94 8.09
CA PRO A 23 6.83 -7.26 8.96
C PRO A 23 5.76 -6.18 8.97
N ILE A 24 6.12 -4.91 8.76
CA ILE A 24 5.18 -3.79 8.70
C ILE A 24 4.45 -3.79 7.35
N LYS A 25 5.16 -4.14 6.27
CA LYS A 25 4.62 -4.32 4.93
C LYS A 25 3.42 -5.27 4.94
N LEU A 26 3.58 -6.46 5.53
CA LEU A 26 2.51 -7.46 5.57
C LEU A 26 1.26 -6.95 6.31
N LEU A 27 1.45 -6.31 7.47
CA LEU A 27 0.36 -5.73 8.25
C LEU A 27 -0.33 -4.59 7.50
N TRP A 28 0.42 -3.79 6.76
CA TRP A 28 -0.11 -2.71 5.95
C TRP A 28 -0.85 -3.25 4.72
N GLU A 29 -0.31 -4.27 4.04
CA GLU A 29 -0.94 -4.92 2.89
C GLU A 29 -2.32 -5.48 3.24
N GLU A 30 -2.45 -6.18 4.36
CA GLU A 30 -3.71 -6.73 4.83
C GLU A 30 -4.79 -5.65 5.04
N GLN A 31 -4.40 -4.48 5.55
CA GLN A 31 -5.36 -3.44 5.94
C GLN A 31 -5.59 -2.34 4.91
N ALA A 32 -4.60 -2.05 4.06
CA ALA A 32 -4.62 -0.92 3.15
C ALA A 32 -4.92 -1.32 1.69
N ILE A 33 -4.68 -2.57 1.31
CA ILE A 33 -4.87 -3.03 -0.06
C ILE A 33 -6.14 -3.89 -0.15
N PRO A 34 -7.21 -3.42 -0.82
CA PRO A 34 -8.35 -4.27 -1.09
C PRO A 34 -8.07 -5.12 -2.34
N PHE A 35 -7.34 -6.22 -2.14
CA PHE A 35 -6.97 -7.16 -3.22
C PHE A 35 -8.17 -7.71 -4.02
N SER A 36 -9.37 -7.71 -3.42
CA SER A 36 -10.60 -8.17 -4.05
C SER A 36 -11.33 -7.11 -4.87
N GLU A 37 -11.02 -5.83 -4.72
CA GLU A 37 -11.77 -4.72 -5.29
C GLU A 37 -11.02 -4.07 -6.46
N ARG A 38 -11.78 -3.36 -7.30
CA ARG A 38 -11.20 -2.52 -8.35
C ARG A 38 -10.89 -1.16 -7.76
N ILE A 39 -9.68 -0.68 -8.03
CA ILE A 39 -9.22 0.63 -7.60
C ILE A 39 -8.93 1.50 -8.82
N GLN A 40 -9.23 2.79 -8.69
CA GLN A 40 -8.82 3.81 -9.64
C GLN A 40 -7.62 4.56 -9.06
N VAL A 41 -6.49 4.47 -9.76
CA VAL A 41 -5.22 5.05 -9.35
C VAL A 41 -4.89 6.24 -10.24
N ARG A 42 -4.94 7.44 -9.68
CA ARG A 42 -4.59 8.68 -10.39
C ARG A 42 -3.13 9.01 -10.17
N THR A 43 -2.38 8.96 -11.26
CA THR A 43 -0.98 9.38 -11.30
C THR A 43 -0.87 10.70 -12.08
N LEU A 44 0.27 11.39 -11.97
CA LEU A 44 0.58 12.57 -12.79
C LEU A 44 0.55 12.29 -14.30
N LYS A 45 0.67 11.01 -14.70
CA LYS A 45 0.71 10.57 -16.10
C LYS A 45 -0.65 10.14 -16.63
N GLY A 46 -1.67 10.05 -15.78
CA GLY A 46 -3.00 9.57 -16.13
C GLY A 46 -3.62 8.71 -15.05
N THR A 47 -4.82 8.21 -15.36
CA THR A 47 -5.62 7.38 -14.46
C THR A 47 -5.54 5.92 -14.91
N ILE A 48 -5.23 5.04 -13.97
CA ILE A 48 -5.16 3.59 -14.19
C ILE A 48 -6.29 2.96 -13.38
N THR A 49 -7.18 2.24 -14.04
CA THR A 49 -8.21 1.45 -13.35
C THR A 49 -7.81 -0.01 -13.40
N GLY A 50 -7.81 -0.69 -12.26
CA GLY A 50 -7.31 -2.05 -12.18
C GLY A 50 -7.45 -2.67 -10.79
N ARG A 51 -6.73 -3.76 -10.55
CA ARG A 51 -6.65 -4.44 -9.25
C ARG A 51 -5.27 -4.26 -8.65
N ALA A 52 -5.20 -3.95 -7.36
CA ALA A 52 -3.94 -3.95 -6.64
C ALA A 52 -3.45 -5.38 -6.40
N GLU A 53 -2.18 -5.65 -6.73
CA GLU A 53 -1.55 -6.96 -6.56
C GLU A 53 -0.66 -7.04 -5.33
N GLY A 54 -0.30 -5.90 -4.73
CA GLY A 54 0.54 -5.83 -3.53
C GLY A 54 1.48 -4.63 -3.56
N ILE A 55 2.36 -4.54 -2.58
CA ILE A 55 3.46 -3.57 -2.59
C ILE A 55 4.81 -4.27 -2.73
N SER A 56 5.80 -3.56 -3.29
CA SER A 56 7.19 -3.98 -3.25
C SER A 56 7.77 -3.81 -1.84
N ASP A 57 8.96 -4.37 -1.61
CA ASP A 57 9.71 -4.20 -0.36
C ASP A 57 10.21 -2.75 -0.16
N THR A 58 10.05 -1.92 -1.18
CA THR A 58 10.35 -0.48 -1.17
C THR A 58 9.08 0.38 -1.08
N GLY A 59 7.90 -0.23 -0.94
CA GLY A 59 6.61 0.47 -0.80
C GLY A 59 5.94 0.88 -2.12
N VAL A 60 6.34 0.28 -3.25
CA VAL A 60 5.75 0.57 -4.57
C VAL A 60 4.51 -0.28 -4.76
N LEU A 61 3.36 0.35 -5.03
CA LEU A 61 2.11 -0.37 -5.28
C LEU A 61 2.12 -0.95 -6.70
N PHE A 62 1.80 -2.24 -6.81
CA PHE A 62 1.58 -2.89 -8.09
C PHE A 62 0.09 -2.93 -8.40
N VAL A 63 -0.27 -2.45 -9.58
CA VAL A 63 -1.65 -2.41 -10.06
C VAL A 63 -1.70 -3.09 -11.42
N ARG A 64 -2.57 -4.10 -11.56
CA ARG A 64 -2.84 -4.74 -12.85
C ARG A 64 -4.05 -4.09 -13.50
N ASP A 65 -3.86 -3.52 -14.68
CA ASP A 65 -4.95 -2.96 -15.47
C ASP A 65 -5.79 -4.05 -16.16
N ASP A 66 -6.84 -3.63 -16.86
CA ASP A 66 -7.74 -4.53 -17.60
C ASP A 66 -7.10 -5.19 -18.82
N GLU A 67 -5.99 -4.63 -19.32
CA GLU A 67 -5.19 -5.20 -20.40
C GLU A 67 -4.21 -6.27 -19.88
N GLY A 68 -4.18 -6.50 -18.56
CA GLY A 68 -3.30 -7.47 -17.91
C GLY A 68 -1.88 -6.95 -17.68
N LYS A 69 -1.63 -5.66 -17.89
CA LYS A 69 -0.33 -5.04 -17.67
C LYS A 69 -0.19 -4.59 -16.22
N GLN A 70 0.94 -4.96 -15.62
CA GLN A 70 1.31 -4.53 -14.27
C GLN A 70 1.97 -3.15 -14.33
N HIS A 71 1.46 -2.22 -13.53
CA HIS A 71 1.99 -0.87 -13.34
C HIS A 71 2.57 -0.73 -11.95
N SER A 72 3.75 -0.13 -11.88
CA SER A 72 4.46 0.16 -10.63
C SER A 72 4.21 1.62 -10.24
N VAL A 73 3.47 1.84 -9.16
CA VAL A 73 3.01 3.15 -8.72
C VAL A 73 3.70 3.51 -7.40
N TYR A 74 4.59 4.50 -7.45
CA TYR A 74 5.33 4.98 -6.28
C TYR A 74 4.51 5.94 -5.42
N SER A 75 3.66 6.74 -6.06
CA SER A 75 2.77 7.70 -5.41
C SER A 75 1.60 7.99 -6.34
N ALA A 76 0.40 7.90 -5.80
CA ALA A 76 -0.85 8.16 -6.50
C ALA A 76 -1.98 8.35 -5.51
N ASP A 77 -3.02 9.02 -5.98
CA ASP A 77 -4.30 9.05 -5.28
C ASP A 77 -5.10 7.80 -5.66
N ILE A 78 -5.59 7.08 -4.65
CA ILE A 78 -6.40 5.87 -4.81
C ILE A 78 -7.84 6.24 -4.51
N GLU A 79 -8.72 6.05 -5.49
CA GLU A 79 -10.17 6.14 -5.34
C GLU A 79 -10.77 4.73 -5.45
N PHE A 80 -11.70 4.44 -4.55
CA PHE A 80 -12.50 3.22 -4.57
C PHE A 80 -13.81 3.51 -5.32
N GLU A 81 -14.13 2.70 -6.33
CA GLU A 81 -15.47 2.75 -6.94
C GLU A 81 -16.46 2.16 -5.92
N ASN A 82 -17.31 3.04 -5.37
CA ASN A 82 -18.30 2.73 -4.33
C ASN A 82 -19.68 2.48 -4.95
#